data_AF-A0A924IUY2-F1
#
_entry.id   AF-A0A924IUY2-F1
#
_cell.length_a   1.000
_cell.length_b   1.000
_cell.length_c   1.000
_cell.angle_alpha   90.00
_cell.angle_beta   90.00
_cell.angle_gamma   90.00
#
_symmetry.space_group_name_H-M   'P 1'
#
loop_
_entity.id
_entity.type
_entity.pdbx_description
1 polymer ?
#
loop_
_entity_poly.entity_id
_entity_poly.type
_entity_poly.pdbx_seq_one_letter_code
_entity_poly.pdbx_strand_id
1 'polypeptide(L)'
;MNNKIINIFIFIVSMFFISCIGVPGGTHGYIKRYRYSINKDLLANAVNSVIRTEQTIDVDSVHNEYNDGDNYISINIATLKGVYSYVIHYYGSKEYWDTSKTSAISLVYAYNEKREGGSAGNGGIKWYNFNLKKQLIQPLEQEFISKVDKELDMKHTEE
;
A
#
# COMPACT_ATOMS: atom_id res chain seq x y z
N MET A 1 66.65 -17.01 5.54
CA MET A 1 65.53 -17.94 5.74
C MET A 1 64.27 -17.16 6.08
N ASN A 2 63.36 -17.08 5.11
CA ASN A 2 61.91 -16.89 5.14
C ASN A 2 61.24 -16.06 6.26
N ASN A 3 61.26 -14.73 6.13
CA ASN A 3 60.29 -13.83 6.77
C ASN A 3 59.08 -13.58 5.85
N LYS A 4 58.29 -14.63 5.57
CA LYS A 4 57.09 -14.55 4.72
C LYS A 4 55.90 -15.32 5.31
N ILE A 5 55.59 -15.14 6.59
CA ILE A 5 54.33 -15.63 7.18
C ILE A 5 53.77 -14.62 8.20
N ILE A 6 53.86 -13.32 7.89
CA ILE A 6 53.14 -12.26 8.62
C ILE A 6 52.57 -11.31 7.57
N ASN A 7 51.60 -11.80 6.79
CA ASN A 7 50.74 -11.01 5.91
C ASN A 7 49.50 -11.83 5.50
N ILE A 8 48.95 -12.60 6.44
CA ILE A 8 47.62 -13.21 6.33
C ILE A 8 46.84 -12.76 7.58
N PHE A 9 46.70 -11.44 7.75
CA PHE A 9 45.87 -10.87 8.81
C PHE A 9 45.14 -9.58 8.38
N ILE A 10 45.12 -9.29 7.08
CA ILE A 10 44.43 -8.12 6.52
C ILE A 10 43.76 -8.53 5.21
N PHE A 11 42.84 -9.49 5.27
CA PHE A 11 41.89 -9.75 4.16
C PHE A 11 40.60 -10.45 4.62
N ILE A 12 40.18 -10.27 5.89
CA ILE A 12 38.91 -10.79 6.43
C ILE A 12 38.20 -9.72 7.28
N VAL A 13 38.38 -8.42 6.98
CA VAL A 13 37.68 -7.33 7.69
C VAL A 13 37.28 -6.22 6.71
N SER A 14 36.53 -6.54 5.66
CA SER A 14 35.93 -5.51 4.77
C SER A 14 34.56 -5.87 4.18
N MET A 15 33.81 -6.78 4.79
CA MET A 15 32.44 -7.12 4.35
C MET A 15 31.34 -6.89 5.40
N PHE A 16 31.56 -6.04 6.41
CA PHE A 16 30.56 -5.80 7.46
C PHE A 16 30.13 -4.34 7.66
N PHE A 17 30.39 -3.44 6.70
CA PHE A 17 29.95 -2.04 6.81
C PHE A 17 29.30 -1.50 5.53
N ILE A 18 28.30 -2.22 5.02
CA ILE A 18 27.26 -1.61 4.18
C ILE A 18 25.96 -1.72 4.97
N SER A 19 25.74 -0.68 5.79
CA SER A 19 24.43 -0.11 6.10
C SER A 19 23.28 -1.09 6.38
N CYS A 20 23.14 -1.48 7.65
CA CYS A 20 21.82 -1.56 8.29
C CYS A 20 21.74 -0.47 9.36
N ILE A 21 22.01 0.77 8.97
CA ILE A 21 21.67 1.95 9.77
C ILE A 21 20.25 2.34 9.37
N GLY A 22 19.30 2.07 10.26
CA GLY A 22 18.03 2.79 10.31
C GLY A 22 16.94 2.33 9.35
N VAL A 23 16.30 1.20 9.64
CA VAL A 23 14.86 1.06 9.35
C VAL A 23 14.12 0.70 10.64
N PRO A 24 13.96 1.63 11.61
CA PRO A 24 13.06 1.43 12.72
C PRO A 24 11.65 1.72 12.20
N GLY A 25 11.00 0.68 11.68
CA GLY A 25 9.62 0.75 11.24
C GLY A 25 9.31 -0.49 10.45
N GLY A 26 8.65 -1.48 11.05
CA GLY A 26 8.07 -2.59 10.32
C GLY A 26 7.22 -2.01 9.20
N THR A 27 7.72 -2.09 7.96
CA THR A 27 6.97 -1.66 6.79
C THR A 27 5.74 -2.55 6.77
N HIS A 28 4.60 -1.97 7.13
CA HIS A 28 3.32 -2.62 6.89
C HIS A 28 3.31 -2.91 5.40
N GLY A 29 3.32 -4.19 5.04
CA GLY A 29 3.37 -4.58 3.65
C GLY A 29 2.15 -4.03 2.91
N TYR A 30 2.22 -4.01 1.58
CA TYR A 30 1.06 -3.72 0.75
C TYR A 30 0.91 -4.80 -0.32
N ILE A 31 -0.33 -5.06 -0.71
CA ILE A 31 -0.70 -5.99 -1.80
C ILE A 31 -0.40 -5.35 -3.15
N LYS A 32 -0.69 -4.05 -3.25
CA LYS A 32 -0.44 -3.17 -4.40
C LYS A 32 -0.39 -1.71 -3.92
N ARG A 33 0.39 -0.86 -4.59
CA ARG A 33 0.47 0.57 -4.30
C ARG A 33 0.33 1.40 -5.57
N TYR A 34 -0.40 2.51 -5.44
CA TYR A 34 -0.67 3.48 -6.50
C TYR A 34 -0.09 4.83 -6.08
N ARG A 35 0.94 5.32 -6.80
CA ARG A 35 1.64 6.57 -6.50
C ARG A 35 1.15 7.72 -7.37
N TYR A 36 1.03 8.89 -6.78
CA TYR A 36 0.57 10.11 -7.43
C TYR A 36 1.58 11.24 -7.21
N SER A 37 1.81 12.07 -8.22
CA SER A 37 2.68 13.25 -8.15
C SER A 37 1.95 14.47 -7.57
N ILE A 38 1.29 14.27 -6.43
CA ILE A 38 0.51 15.28 -5.72
C ILE A 38 0.69 15.09 -4.21
N ASN A 39 0.42 16.12 -3.41
CA ASN A 39 0.47 16.02 -1.94
C ASN A 39 -0.69 15.16 -1.39
N LYS A 40 -0.62 14.79 -0.10
CA LYS A 40 -1.66 13.96 0.54
C LYS A 40 -3.03 14.58 0.46
N ASP A 41 -3.13 15.85 0.84
CA ASP A 41 -4.41 16.45 1.15
C ASP A 41 -5.29 16.49 -0.09
N LEU A 42 -4.69 16.78 -1.24
CA LEU A 42 -5.38 16.73 -2.53
C LEU A 42 -5.77 15.30 -2.91
N LEU A 43 -4.90 14.31 -2.69
CA LEU A 43 -5.24 12.90 -2.91
C LEU A 43 -6.38 12.42 -1.98
N ALA A 44 -6.31 12.74 -0.69
CA ALA A 44 -7.31 12.38 0.29
C ALA A 44 -8.66 13.06 0.00
N ASN A 45 -8.64 14.33 -0.42
CA ASN A 45 -9.83 15.03 -0.87
C ASN A 45 -10.46 14.35 -2.10
N ALA A 46 -9.65 13.95 -3.08
CA ALA A 46 -10.15 13.23 -4.25
C ALA A 46 -10.73 11.86 -3.88
N VAL A 47 -10.06 11.10 -3.02
CA VAL A 47 -10.58 9.82 -2.50
C VAL A 47 -11.91 10.03 -1.77
N ASN A 48 -11.98 10.99 -0.85
CA ASN A 48 -13.21 11.28 -0.11
C ASN A 48 -14.34 11.77 -1.04
N SER A 49 -14.00 12.51 -2.09
CA SER A 49 -14.93 12.92 -3.14
C SER A 49 -15.54 11.68 -3.81
N VAL A 50 -14.69 10.77 -4.31
CA VAL A 50 -15.10 9.50 -4.95
C VAL A 50 -15.96 8.66 -4.02
N ILE A 51 -15.55 8.45 -2.77
CA ILE A 51 -16.33 7.66 -1.80
C ILE A 51 -17.72 8.26 -1.58
N ARG A 52 -17.83 9.59 -1.51
CA ARG A 52 -19.12 10.26 -1.27
C ARG A 52 -20.05 10.23 -2.47
N THR A 53 -19.50 10.23 -3.69
CA THR A 53 -20.30 10.35 -4.92
C THR A 53 -20.66 9.01 -5.55
N GLU A 54 -19.85 7.97 -5.33
CA GLU A 54 -20.03 6.67 -5.94
C GLU A 54 -20.97 5.78 -5.13
N GLN A 55 -22.15 5.48 -5.68
CA GLN A 55 -23.17 4.65 -5.02
C GLN A 55 -22.75 3.19 -4.79
N THR A 56 -21.68 2.74 -5.44
CA THR A 56 -21.15 1.37 -5.29
C THR A 56 -20.12 1.25 -4.18
N ILE A 57 -19.78 2.36 -3.50
CA ILE A 57 -18.71 2.41 -2.50
C ILE A 57 -19.29 2.83 -1.16
N ASP A 58 -19.14 1.96 -0.16
CA ASP A 58 -19.56 2.23 1.21
C ASP A 58 -18.35 2.21 2.15
N VAL A 59 -18.28 3.15 3.09
CA VAL A 59 -17.27 3.10 4.17
C VAL A 59 -17.68 2.02 5.17
N ASP A 60 -16.76 1.10 5.49
CA ASP A 60 -17.00 0.06 6.49
C ASP A 60 -16.92 0.66 7.89
N SER A 61 -18.07 0.90 8.52
CA SER A 61 -18.17 1.46 9.88
C SER A 61 -17.94 0.44 11.01
N VAL A 62 -17.68 -0.84 10.70
CA VAL A 62 -17.50 -1.89 11.72
C VAL A 62 -16.08 -1.86 12.29
N HIS A 63 -15.08 -1.57 11.47
CA HIS A 63 -13.66 -1.56 11.84
C HIS A 63 -13.14 -0.12 11.97
N ASN A 64 -13.56 0.57 13.03
CA ASN A 64 -13.22 1.98 13.26
C ASN A 64 -11.71 2.24 13.38
N GLU A 65 -10.91 1.25 13.78
CA GLU A 65 -9.45 1.34 13.82
C GLU A 65 -8.81 1.62 12.46
N TYR A 66 -9.54 1.36 11.37
CA TYR A 66 -9.12 1.60 10.00
C TYR A 66 -9.89 2.73 9.33
N ASN A 67 -10.51 3.64 10.09
CA ASN A 67 -11.14 4.87 9.62
C ASN A 67 -10.70 6.04 10.49
N ASP A 68 -9.39 6.26 10.57
CA ASP A 68 -8.81 7.29 11.43
C ASP A 68 -8.86 8.70 10.82
N GLY A 69 -9.36 8.82 9.59
CA GLY A 69 -9.45 10.07 8.83
C GLY A 69 -8.12 10.56 8.26
N ASP A 70 -7.01 9.98 8.70
CA ASP A 70 -5.66 10.44 8.40
C ASP A 70 -4.88 9.42 7.58
N ASN A 71 -4.84 8.16 7.99
CA ASN A 71 -3.94 7.15 7.42
C ASN A 71 -4.70 5.99 6.81
N TYR A 72 -5.78 5.53 7.40
CA TYR A 72 -6.53 4.36 6.96
C TYR A 72 -7.98 4.70 6.63
N ILE A 73 -8.48 4.03 5.60
CA ILE A 73 -9.92 3.98 5.33
C ILE A 73 -10.30 2.56 4.88
N SER A 74 -11.40 2.07 5.44
CA SER A 74 -12.00 0.79 5.06
C SER A 74 -13.21 1.03 4.19
N ILE A 75 -13.24 0.39 3.03
CA ILE A 75 -14.33 0.53 2.06
C ILE A 75 -14.82 -0.84 1.60
N ASN A 76 -16.10 -0.90 1.26
CA ASN A 76 -16.72 -1.99 0.53
C ASN A 76 -17.07 -1.49 -0.87
N ILE A 77 -16.79 -2.31 -1.88
CA ILE A 77 -17.17 -2.03 -3.27
C ILE A 77 -18.15 -3.10 -3.73
N ALA A 78 -19.37 -2.69 -4.04
CA ALA A 78 -20.39 -3.53 -4.64
C ALA A 78 -20.19 -3.63 -6.15
N THR A 79 -20.18 -4.86 -6.66
CA THR A 79 -20.10 -5.15 -8.11
C THR A 79 -21.17 -6.16 -8.51
N LEU A 80 -21.33 -6.38 -9.82
CA LEU A 80 -22.17 -7.46 -10.34
C LEU A 80 -21.70 -8.87 -9.90
N LYS A 81 -20.45 -9.00 -9.43
CA LYS A 81 -19.86 -10.28 -9.00
C LYS A 81 -19.88 -10.49 -7.49
N GLY A 82 -20.43 -9.53 -6.73
CA GLY A 82 -20.44 -9.54 -5.27
C GLY A 82 -19.79 -8.31 -4.67
N VAL A 83 -19.65 -8.34 -3.35
CA VAL A 83 -19.05 -7.26 -2.54
C VAL A 83 -17.61 -7.59 -2.20
N TYR A 84 -16.75 -6.58 -2.30
CA TYR A 84 -15.34 -6.68 -1.98
C TYR A 84 -14.97 -5.69 -0.88
N SER A 85 -14.27 -6.15 0.14
CA SER A 85 -13.83 -5.33 1.27
C SER A 85 -12.36 -4.99 1.16
N TYR A 86 -12.02 -3.73 1.36
CA TYR A 86 -10.67 -3.21 1.24
C TYR A 86 -10.32 -2.36 2.45
N VAL A 87 -9.05 -2.42 2.84
CA VAL A 87 -8.44 -1.42 3.72
C VAL A 87 -7.29 -0.78 2.95
N ILE A 88 -7.39 0.53 2.74
CA ILE A 88 -6.36 1.31 2.07
C ILE A 88 -5.65 2.21 3.08
N HIS A 89 -4.37 2.45 2.81
CA HIS A 89 -3.49 3.26 3.64
C HIS A 89 -2.84 4.36 2.82
N TYR A 90 -2.92 5.60 3.29
CA TYR A 90 -2.13 6.71 2.77
C TYR A 90 -0.71 6.64 3.34
N TYR A 91 0.31 6.56 2.47
CA TYR A 91 1.71 6.38 2.92
C TYR A 91 2.40 7.67 3.42
N GLY A 92 2.76 7.72 4.72
CA GLY A 92 3.66 8.74 5.29
C GLY A 92 3.17 9.30 6.62
N SER A 93 4.04 9.98 7.40
CA SER A 93 3.61 10.77 8.58
C SER A 93 3.12 12.15 8.16
N LYS A 94 2.28 12.80 8.96
CA LYS A 94 1.76 14.15 8.68
C LYS A 94 2.87 15.14 8.27
N GLU A 95 4.00 15.12 8.99
CA GLU A 95 5.16 15.97 8.72
C GLU A 95 5.84 15.65 7.37
N TYR A 96 5.89 14.36 6.99
CA TYR A 96 6.36 13.97 5.67
C TYR A 96 5.42 14.48 4.57
N TRP A 97 4.11 14.47 4.82
CA TRP A 97 3.11 14.92 3.85
C TRP A 97 3.11 16.42 3.60
N ASP A 98 3.29 17.23 4.64
CA ASP A 98 3.31 18.70 4.53
C ASP A 98 4.39 19.19 3.56
N THR A 99 5.45 18.39 3.36
CA THR A 99 6.59 18.73 2.49
C THR A 99 6.68 17.88 1.23
N SER A 100 5.97 16.75 1.15
CA SER A 100 6.06 15.82 0.03
C SER A 100 5.22 16.29 -1.17
N LYS A 101 5.85 16.22 -2.35
CA LYS A 101 5.18 16.44 -3.65
C LYS A 101 4.60 15.15 -4.24
N THR A 102 4.69 14.05 -3.50
CA THR A 102 4.21 12.74 -3.94
C THR A 102 3.43 12.06 -2.84
N SER A 103 2.42 11.31 -3.24
CA SER A 103 1.50 10.61 -2.37
C SER A 103 1.24 9.20 -2.88
N ALA A 104 0.67 8.33 -2.04
CA ALA A 104 0.32 6.99 -2.47
C ALA A 104 -0.89 6.43 -1.73
N ILE A 105 -1.70 5.66 -2.45
CA ILE A 105 -2.71 4.75 -1.90
C ILE A 105 -2.08 3.36 -1.86
N SER A 106 -1.98 2.76 -0.68
CA SER A 106 -1.49 1.39 -0.49
C SER A 106 -2.65 0.47 -0.12
N LEU A 107 -2.85 -0.60 -0.89
CA LEU A 107 -3.83 -1.64 -0.57
C LEU A 107 -3.23 -2.56 0.51
N VAL A 108 -3.77 -2.53 1.73
CA VAL A 108 -3.23 -3.29 2.87
C VAL A 108 -3.99 -4.59 3.07
N TYR A 109 -5.32 -4.55 2.95
CA TYR A 109 -6.19 -5.72 3.05
C TYR A 109 -7.16 -5.77 1.88
N ALA A 110 -7.42 -6.98 1.36
CA ALA A 110 -8.46 -7.21 0.36
C ALA A 110 -9.15 -8.56 0.62
N TYR A 111 -10.48 -8.56 0.57
CA TYR A 111 -11.33 -9.75 0.75
C TYR A 111 -12.49 -9.73 -0.24
N ASN A 112 -12.89 -10.92 -0.70
CA ASN A 112 -14.17 -11.08 -1.41
C ASN A 112 -15.31 -11.38 -0.42
N GLU A 113 -16.54 -11.53 -0.92
CA GLU A 113 -17.74 -11.84 -0.13
C GLU A 113 -17.61 -13.11 0.72
N LYS A 114 -16.78 -14.07 0.29
CA LYS A 114 -16.52 -15.35 1.00
C LYS A 114 -15.41 -15.22 2.04
N ARG A 115 -14.91 -14.00 2.27
CA ARG A 115 -13.76 -13.69 3.14
C ARG A 115 -12.46 -14.34 2.68
N GLU A 116 -12.36 -14.71 1.40
CA GLU A 116 -11.12 -15.17 0.80
C GLU A 116 -10.26 -13.94 0.46
N GLY A 117 -9.02 -13.91 0.93
CA GLY A 117 -8.15 -12.75 0.79
C GLY A 117 -7.09 -12.67 1.88
N GLY A 118 -6.73 -11.45 2.29
CA GLY A 118 -5.90 -11.18 3.46
C GLY A 118 -5.04 -9.92 3.32
N SER A 119 -3.96 -9.86 4.11
CA SER A 119 -3.04 -8.72 4.14
C SER A 119 -1.63 -9.03 3.69
N ALA A 120 -0.89 -8.00 3.29
CA ALA A 120 0.54 -8.14 3.09
C ALA A 120 1.26 -8.35 4.44
N GLY A 121 1.84 -9.54 4.62
CA GLY A 121 2.71 -9.88 5.77
C GLY A 121 2.12 -10.87 6.78
N ASN A 122 0.80 -10.99 6.92
CA ASN A 122 0.15 -11.88 7.92
C ASN A 122 -0.79 -12.93 7.29
N GLY A 123 -0.37 -13.53 6.17
CA GLY A 123 -1.11 -14.62 5.52
C GLY A 123 -2.02 -14.23 4.36
N GLY A 124 -1.91 -12.99 3.84
CA GLY A 124 -2.69 -12.55 2.68
C GLY A 124 -2.27 -13.17 1.36
N ILE A 125 -3.22 -13.09 0.42
CA ILE A 125 -3.25 -13.63 -0.94
C ILE A 125 -1.90 -14.24 -1.30
N LYS A 126 -1.80 -15.56 -1.08
CA LYS A 126 -0.56 -16.28 -1.31
C LYS A 126 -0.04 -15.89 -2.69
N TRP A 127 1.25 -15.55 -2.79
CA TRP A 127 1.87 -15.04 -4.00
C TRP A 127 1.60 -15.91 -5.24
N TYR A 128 1.31 -17.20 -5.04
CA TYR A 128 0.98 -18.16 -6.09
C TYR A 128 -0.52 -18.21 -6.50
N ASN A 129 -1.43 -17.59 -5.75
CA ASN A 129 -2.85 -17.52 -6.12
C ASN A 129 -3.15 -16.27 -6.96
N PHE A 130 -2.58 -16.25 -8.16
CA PHE A 130 -2.72 -15.15 -9.12
C PHE A 130 -4.17 -14.86 -9.49
N ASN A 131 -5.02 -15.89 -9.56
CA ASN A 131 -6.43 -15.74 -9.89
C ASN A 131 -7.18 -14.97 -8.79
N LEU A 132 -6.98 -15.35 -7.52
CA LEU A 132 -7.57 -14.61 -6.41
C LEU A 132 -7.00 -13.19 -6.33
N LYS A 133 -5.69 -13.00 -6.53
CA LYS A 133 -5.08 -11.66 -6.56
C LYS A 133 -5.75 -10.77 -7.61
N LYS A 134 -5.87 -11.27 -8.84
CA LYS A 134 -6.53 -10.56 -9.94
C LYS A 134 -8.01 -10.28 -9.63
N GLN A 135 -8.72 -11.26 -9.10
CA GLN A 135 -10.13 -11.14 -8.71
C GLN A 135 -10.33 -10.03 -7.67
N LEU A 136 -9.40 -9.86 -6.74
CA LEU A 136 -9.49 -8.86 -5.67
C LEU A 136 -9.04 -7.47 -6.13
N ILE A 137 -8.02 -7.37 -6.97
CA ILE A 137 -7.47 -6.09 -7.43
C ILE A 137 -8.33 -5.45 -8.52
N GLN A 138 -8.86 -6.25 -9.45
CA GLN A 138 -9.57 -5.71 -10.61
C GLN A 138 -10.78 -4.83 -10.23
N PRO A 139 -11.67 -5.23 -9.29
CA PRO A 139 -12.76 -4.36 -8.86
C PRO A 139 -12.28 -3.06 -8.22
N LEU A 140 -11.22 -3.11 -7.40
CA LEU A 140 -10.62 -1.91 -6.79
C LEU A 140 -10.11 -0.95 -7.87
N GLU A 141 -9.42 -1.46 -8.87
CA GLU A 141 -8.88 -0.61 -9.95
C GLU A 141 -10.00 0.01 -10.79
N GLN A 142 -10.99 -0.81 -11.17
CA GLN A 142 -12.07 -0.39 -12.04
C GLN A 142 -13.03 0.58 -11.35
N GLU A 143 -13.44 0.26 -10.12
CA GLU A 143 -14.50 0.99 -9.44
C GLU A 143 -14.01 2.11 -8.53
N PHE A 144 -12.73 2.13 -8.16
CA PHE A 144 -12.20 3.11 -7.23
C PHE A 144 -10.98 3.86 -7.78
N ILE A 145 -9.88 3.17 -8.07
CA ILE A 145 -8.63 3.84 -8.49
C ILE A 145 -8.81 4.63 -9.79
N SER A 146 -9.52 4.07 -10.79
CA SER A 146 -9.76 4.78 -12.05
C SER A 146 -10.58 6.07 -11.87
N LYS A 147 -11.43 6.13 -10.83
CA LYS A 147 -12.25 7.29 -10.51
C LYS A 147 -11.46 8.33 -9.72
N VAL A 148 -10.54 7.89 -8.86
CA VAL A 148 -9.55 8.77 -8.22
C VAL A 148 -8.63 9.42 -9.26
N ASP A 149 -8.11 8.63 -10.21
CA ASP A 149 -7.34 9.13 -11.35
C ASP A 149 -8.12 10.21 -12.12
N LYS A 150 -9.39 9.93 -12.41
CA LYS A 150 -10.28 10.88 -13.11
C LYS A 150 -10.54 12.15 -12.31
N GLU A 151 -10.81 12.04 -11.01
CA GLU A 151 -11.05 13.18 -10.11
C GLU A 151 -9.82 14.10 -10.03
N LEU A 152 -8.63 13.53 -10.09
CA LEU A 152 -7.36 14.26 -10.06
C LEU A 152 -6.88 14.75 -11.45
N ASP A 153 -7.57 14.37 -12.53
CA ASP A 153 -7.10 14.55 -13.91
C ASP A 153 -5.66 14.07 -14.11
N MET A 154 -5.31 12.93 -13.51
CA MET A 154 -3.96 12.36 -13.57
C MET A 154 -3.98 10.84 -13.53
N LYS A 155 -2.87 10.21 -13.96
CA LYS A 155 -2.68 8.77 -13.78
C LYS A 155 -1.66 8.50 -12.70
N HIS A 156 -1.94 7.51 -11.87
CA HIS A 156 -0.96 6.96 -10.96
C HIS A 156 0.15 6.17 -11.68
N THR A 157 1.24 5.93 -10.96
CA THR A 157 2.22 4.89 -11.29
C THR A 157 2.12 3.73 -10.30
N GLU A 158 2.33 2.50 -10.76
CA GLU A 158 2.29 1.30 -9.91
C GLU A 158 3.66 1.02 -9.28
N GLU A 159 3.66 0.49 -8.05
CA GLU A 159 4.84 -0.07 -7.34
C GLU A 159 4.58 -1.49 -6.85
#